data_AF-M5S3N6-F1
#
_entry.id   AF-M5S3N6-F1
#
_cell.length_a   1.000
_cell.length_b   1.000
_cell.length_c   1.000
_cell.angle_alpha   90.00
_cell.angle_beta   90.00
_cell.angle_gamma   90.00
#
_symmetry.space_group_name_H-M   'P 1'
#
loop_
_entity.id
_entity.type
_entity.pdbx_description
1 polymer ?
#
loop_
_entity_poly.entity_id
_entity_poly.type
_entity_poly.pdbx_seq_one_letter_code
_entity_poly.pdbx_strand_id
1 'polypeptide(L)' 'MLTEATIEKMFRTLMNDPNRSDENFDKAEELLEDELRAESPLRHRLTVELEELRSAAAKS' A
#
# COMPACT_ATOMS: atom_id res chain seq x y z
N MET A 1 8.55 6.94 11.31
CA MET A 1 7.11 6.97 11.65
C MET A 1 6.51 8.29 11.23
N LEU A 2 6.05 8.29 9.99
CA LEU A 2 5.12 9.26 9.42
C LEU A 2 3.74 9.16 10.11
N THR A 3 2.87 10.15 9.85
CA THR A 3 1.48 10.06 10.32
C THR A 3 0.67 9.11 9.45
N GLU A 4 -0.35 8.47 10.03
CA GLU A 4 -1.29 7.61 9.31
C GLU A 4 -1.88 8.28 8.06
N ALA A 5 -2.25 9.56 8.16
CA ALA A 5 -2.77 10.34 7.01
C ALA A 5 -1.72 10.55 5.90
N THR A 6 -0.45 10.74 6.27
CA THR A 6 0.66 10.87 5.30
C THR A 6 0.88 9.55 4.58
N ILE A 7 0.90 8.44 5.32
CA ILE A 7 1.13 7.10 4.80
C ILE A 7 0.00 6.70 3.86
N GLU A 8 -1.26 6.94 4.23
CA GLU A 8 -2.41 6.69 3.36
C GLU A 8 -2.30 7.48 2.04
N LYS A 9 -1.90 8.75 2.10
CA LYS A 9 -1.73 9.56 0.89
C LYS A 9 -0.63 9.01 -0.02
N MET A 10 0.50 8.60 0.55
CA MET A 10 1.62 8.01 -0.21
C MET A 10 1.23 6.68 -0.85
N PHE A 11 0.59 5.80 -0.09
CA PHE A 11 0.04 4.54 -0.60
C PHE A 11 -0.89 4.77 -1.79
N ARG A 12 -1.87 5.67 -1.64
CA ARG A 12 -2.81 6.00 -2.72
C ARG A 12 -2.12 6.58 -3.94
N THR A 13 -1.06 7.36 -3.75
CA THR A 13 -0.26 7.91 -4.85
C THR A 13 0.44 6.80 -5.64
N LEU A 14 1.04 5.82 -4.95
CA LEU A 14 1.69 4.66 -5.58
C LEU A 14 0.67 3.78 -6.33
N MET A 15 -0.48 3.52 -5.72
CA MET A 15 -1.49 2.59 -6.24
C MET A 15 -2.34 3.17 -7.38
N ASN A 16 -2.47 4.50 -7.45
CA ASN A 16 -3.15 5.20 -8.54
C ASN A 16 -2.23 5.53 -9.72
N ASP A 17 -0.95 5.14 -9.67
CA ASP A 17 -0.04 5.32 -10.80
C ASP A 17 -0.50 4.46 -11.99
N PRO A 18 -0.76 5.05 -13.18
CA PRO A 18 -1.18 4.30 -14.36
C PRO A 18 -0.11 3.33 -14.87
N ASN A 19 1.16 3.52 -14.51
CA ASN A 19 2.28 2.64 -14.85
C ASN A 19 2.71 1.78 -13.66
N ARG A 20 1.82 1.53 -12.68
CA ARG A 20 2.21 0.70 -11.53
C ARG A 20 2.66 -0.68 -11.99
N SER A 21 3.82 -1.08 -11.49
CA SER A 21 4.41 -2.41 -11.69
C SER A 21 4.44 -3.15 -10.35
N ASP A 22 4.90 -4.40 -10.37
CA ASP A 22 5.14 -5.18 -9.16
C ASP A 22 6.05 -4.43 -8.16
N GLU A 23 7.03 -3.67 -8.65
CA GLU A 23 7.91 -2.84 -7.81
C GLU A 23 7.13 -1.77 -7.02
N ASN A 24 6.05 -1.22 -7.58
CA ASN A 24 5.21 -0.27 -6.85
C ASN A 24 4.38 -0.94 -5.77
N PHE A 25 3.98 -2.21 -5.98
CA PHE A 25 3.32 -3.00 -4.94
C PHE A 25 4.28 -3.33 -3.80
N ASP A 26 5.49 -3.76 -4.12
CA ASP A 26 6.52 -4.09 -3.13
C ASP A 26 6.87 -2.84 -2.28
N LYS A 27 7.05 -1.68 -2.92
CA LYS A 27 7.28 -0.40 -2.19
C LYS A 27 6.10 -0.01 -1.30
N ALA A 28 4.87 -0.27 -1.73
CA ALA A 28 3.70 0.03 -0.92
C ALA A 28 3.61 -0.92 0.28
N GLU A 29 3.99 -2.19 0.12
CA GLU A 29 4.10 -3.16 1.21
C GLU A 29 5.13 -2.70 2.24
N GLU A 30 6.37 -2.41 1.81
CA GLU A 30 7.45 -1.89 2.66
C GLU A 30 7.03 -0.63 3.42
N LEU A 31 6.38 0.32 2.74
CA LEU A 31 5.86 1.54 3.36
C LEU A 31 4.90 1.24 4.52
N LEU A 32 4.01 0.25 4.37
CA LEU A 32 3.06 -0.12 5.42
C LEU A 32 3.75 -0.86 6.56
N GLU A 33 4.76 -1.68 6.27
CA GLU A 33 5.48 -2.45 7.29
C GLU A 33 6.40 -1.58 8.14
N ASP A 34 7.13 -0.67 7.51
CA ASP A 34 8.16 0.17 8.15
C ASP A 34 7.56 1.38 8.87
N GLU A 35 6.51 1.99 8.30
CA GLU A 35 5.95 3.23 8.85
C GLU A 35 4.75 3.01 9.76
N LEU A 36 4.00 1.91 9.62
CA LEU A 36 2.86 1.59 10.49
C LEU A 36 3.17 0.44 11.45
N ARG A 37 2.81 0.67 12.71
CA ARG A 37 2.83 -0.39 13.74
C ARG A 37 1.91 -1.54 13.31
N ALA A 38 2.29 -2.77 13.65
CA ALA A 38 1.49 -3.97 13.38
C ALA A 38 0.05 -3.88 13.91
N GLU A 39 -0.15 -3.17 15.03
CA GLU A 39 -1.45 -2.96 15.67
C GLU A 39 -2.27 -1.80 15.05
N SER A 40 -1.72 -1.06 14.07
CA SER A 40 -2.44 0.04 13.44
C SER A 40 -3.60 -0.51 12.61
N PRO A 41 -4.85 -0.04 12.84
CA PRO A 41 -5.99 -0.43 12.01
C PRO A 41 -5.82 0.02 10.56
N LEU A 42 -5.09 1.12 10.33
CA LEU A 42 -4.80 1.60 8.99
C LEU A 42 -3.90 0.62 8.23
N ARG A 43 -2.90 0.03 8.89
CA ARG A 43 -2.00 -0.96 8.27
C ARG A 43 -2.80 -2.12 7.73
N HIS A 44 -3.67 -2.70 8.56
CA HIS A 44 -4.51 -3.82 8.15
C HIS A 44 -5.38 -3.46 6.94
N ARG A 45 -6.09 -2.31 7.00
CA ARG A 45 -6.96 -1.87 5.91
C ARG A 45 -6.20 -1.71 4.59
N LEU A 46 -5.04 -1.04 4.60
CA LEU A 46 -4.25 -0.79 3.40
C LEU A 46 -3.54 -2.05 2.88
N THR A 47 -3.17 -2.98 3.75
CA THR A 47 -2.59 -4.28 3.35
C THR A 47 -3.61 -5.10 2.57
N VAL A 48 -4.86 -5.18 3.05
CA VAL A 48 -5.94 -5.87 2.33
C VAL A 48 -6.22 -5.20 0.99
N GLU A 49 -6.29 -3.87 0.94
CA GLU A 49 -6.46 -3.11 -0.31
C GLU A 49 -5.31 -3.40 -1.31
N LEU A 50 -4.06 -3.47 -0.82
CA LEU A 50 -2.90 -3.80 -1.64
C LEU A 50 -2.99 -5.20 -2.26
N GLU A 51 -3.37 -6.21 -1.46
CA GLU A 51 -3.57 -7.58 -1.92
C GLU A 51 -4.66 -7.70 -2.98
N GLU A 52 -5.79 -7.01 -2.78
CA GLU A 52 -6.88 -6.95 -3.75
C GLU A 52 -6.42 -6.32 -5.07
N LEU A 53 -5.70 -5.20 -5.00
CA LEU A 53 -5.16 -4.51 -6.17
C LEU A 53 -4.12 -5.36 -6.91
N ARG A 54 -3.26 -6.09 -6.19
CA ARG A 54 -2.26 -7.01 -6.78
C ARG A 54 -2.95 -8.19 -7.45
N SER A 55 -3.98 -8.77 -6.82
CA SER A 55 -4.79 -9.85 -7.41
C SER A 55 -5.53 -9.39 -8.67
N ALA A 56 -6.08 -8.17 -8.65
CA ALA A 56 -6.75 -7.59 -9.81
C ALA A 56 -5.77 -7.34 -10.98
N ALA A 57 -4.55 -6.87 -10.68
CA ALA A 57 -3.51 -6.68 -11.68
C ALA A 57 -3.02 -8.00 -12.28
N ALA A 58 -2.87 -9.05 -11.48
CA ALA A 58 -2.43 -10.37 -11.94
C ALA A 58 -3.49 -11.14 -12.77
N LYS A 59 -4.76 -10.72 -12.69
CA LYS A 59 -5.88 -11.29 -13.48
C LYS A 59 -6.11 -10.55 -14.81
N SER A 60 -5.34 -9.49 -15.07
CA SER A 60 -5.43 -8.64 -16.28
C SER A 60 -4.59 -9.16 -17.44
#